data_AF-A0A840KKV1-F1
#
_entry.id   AF-A0A840KKV1-F1
#
_cell.length_a   1.000
_cell.length_b   1.000
_cell.length_c   1.000
_cell.angle_alpha   90.00
_cell.angle_beta   90.00
_cell.angle_gamma   90.00
#
_symmetry.space_group_name_H-M   'P 1'
#
loop_
_entity.id
_entity.type
_entity.pdbx_description
1 polymer ?
#
loop_
_entity_poly.entity_id
_entity_poly.type
_entity_poly.pdbx_seq_one_letter_code
_entity_poly.pdbx_strand_id
1 'polypeptide(L)'
;MKIGEINSMNKRIIYIPSLQYECYFLGNGWKIVKEDKIRNIYIDSFYGYPFYIIFEHIEIICKQLTMLISKYSIVLSDIFPIELMVKDMVDHQQGYWLDLCIDFIIKMNCLNEGIANILTETKYNKKGFDQKLRNKIRKMILLNNYKY
;
A
#
# COMPACT_ATOMS: atom_id res chain seq x y z
N MET A 1 -36.78 10.15 16.43
CA MET A 1 -35.76 9.19 16.90
C MET A 1 -34.39 9.76 16.54
N LYS A 2 -33.45 9.65 17.47
CA LYS A 2 -32.22 10.45 17.65
C LYS A 2 -31.45 10.81 16.37
N ILE A 3 -31.07 12.09 16.30
CA ILE A 3 -29.90 12.61 15.58
C ILE A 3 -28.70 11.78 16.05
N GLY A 4 -28.12 10.99 15.14
CA GLY A 4 -26.82 10.38 15.33
C GLY A 4 -25.82 11.19 14.54
N GLU A 5 -25.16 12.15 15.19
CA GLU A 5 -23.98 12.81 14.67
C GLU A 5 -22.95 11.73 14.31
N ILE A 6 -22.83 11.41 13.03
CA ILE A 6 -21.62 10.80 12.50
C ILE A 6 -20.65 11.96 12.41
N ASN A 7 -19.83 12.11 13.47
CA ASN A 7 -18.65 12.96 13.47
C ASN A 7 -18.00 12.93 12.09
N SER A 8 -17.82 14.10 11.49
CA SER A 8 -17.22 14.31 10.18
C SER A 8 -15.71 13.98 10.21
N MET A 9 -15.37 12.71 10.41
CA MET A 9 -14.08 12.19 10.00
C MET A 9 -14.16 12.01 8.49
N ASN A 10 -13.46 12.88 7.75
CA ASN A 10 -13.35 12.86 6.30
C ASN A 10 -13.01 11.45 5.81
N LYS A 11 -14.02 10.68 5.38
CA LYS A 11 -13.85 9.37 4.78
C LYS A 11 -13.08 9.55 3.47
N ARG A 12 -11.84 9.06 3.42
CA ARG A 12 -11.01 9.06 2.21
C ARG A 12 -11.23 7.72 1.52
N ILE A 13 -11.82 7.74 0.32
CA ILE A 13 -12.32 6.57 -0.39
C ILE A 13 -11.42 6.27 -1.59
N ILE A 14 -10.94 5.04 -1.67
CA ILE A 14 -10.38 4.45 -2.88
C ILE A 14 -11.41 3.46 -3.42
N TYR A 15 -11.85 3.62 -4.66
CA TYR A 15 -12.83 2.75 -5.29
C TYR A 15 -12.19 2.01 -6.46
N ILE A 16 -12.31 0.68 -6.48
CA ILE A 16 -11.85 -0.17 -7.58
C ILE A 16 -13.09 -0.74 -8.29
N PRO A 17 -13.56 -0.10 -9.38
CA PRO A 17 -14.83 -0.47 -10.02
C PRO A 17 -14.86 -1.91 -10.52
N SER A 18 -13.74 -2.40 -11.04
CA SER A 18 -13.61 -3.75 -11.62
C SER A 18 -13.87 -4.87 -10.62
N LEU A 19 -13.76 -4.59 -9.33
CA LEU A 19 -13.87 -5.59 -8.29
C LEU A 19 -14.95 -5.27 -7.25
N GLN A 20 -15.67 -4.15 -7.43
CA GLN A 20 -16.67 -3.66 -6.47
C GLN A 20 -16.11 -3.52 -5.05
N TYR A 21 -14.84 -3.09 -4.94
CA TYR A 21 -14.18 -2.83 -3.66
C TYR A 21 -14.12 -1.34 -3.36
N GLU A 22 -14.39 -0.99 -2.11
CA GLU A 22 -14.13 0.32 -1.53
C GLU A 22 -13.18 0.17 -0.35
N CYS A 23 -12.14 1.00 -0.33
CA CYS A 23 -11.19 1.07 0.78
C CYS A 23 -11.30 2.45 1.44
N TYR A 24 -11.49 2.46 2.75
CA TYR A 24 -11.72 3.64 3.58
C TYR A 24 -10.59 3.78 4.59
N PHE A 25 -9.94 4.94 4.62
CA PHE A 25 -9.11 5.29 5.76
C PHE A 25 -9.96 6.00 6.82
N LEU A 26 -10.01 5.44 8.04
CA LEU A 26 -10.82 5.91 9.16
C LEU A 26 -9.96 6.39 10.34
N GLY A 27 -8.87 7.13 10.09
CA GLY A 27 -8.07 7.80 11.12
C GLY A 27 -7.20 6.89 11.99
N ASN A 28 -7.71 5.74 12.42
CA ASN A 28 -7.01 4.72 13.20
C ASN A 28 -6.90 3.38 12.47
N GLY A 29 -7.39 3.29 11.24
CA GLY A 29 -7.41 2.02 10.52
C GLY A 29 -8.04 2.10 9.14
N TRP A 30 -7.99 0.97 8.47
CA TRP A 30 -8.58 0.80 7.17
C TRP A 30 -9.81 -0.08 7.21
N LYS A 31 -10.80 0.28 6.42
CA LYS A 31 -12.02 -0.52 6.25
C LYS A 31 -12.16 -0.85 4.78
N ILE A 32 -12.37 -2.13 4.49
CA ILE A 32 -12.59 -2.60 3.13
C ILE A 32 -14.01 -3.14 3.01
N VAL A 33 -14.71 -2.70 1.96
CA VAL A 33 -16.04 -3.16 1.61
C VAL A 33 -15.97 -3.83 0.24
N LYS A 34 -16.45 -5.07 0.13
CA LYS A 34 -16.56 -5.80 -1.14
C LYS A 34 -17.98 -6.35 -1.24
N GLU A 35 -18.71 -6.09 -2.33
CA GLU A 35 -20.05 -6.69 -2.55
C GLU A 35 -20.95 -6.54 -1.31
N ASP A 36 -20.98 -5.35 -0.70
CA ASP A 36 -21.70 -5.06 0.56
C ASP A 36 -21.27 -5.86 1.81
N LYS A 37 -20.21 -6.68 1.71
CA LYS A 37 -19.56 -7.33 2.85
C LYS A 37 -18.45 -6.44 3.40
N ILE A 38 -18.63 -6.03 4.66
CA ILE A 38 -17.69 -5.19 5.38
C ILE A 38 -16.64 -6.06 6.09
N ARG A 39 -15.35 -5.83 5.81
CA ARG A 39 -14.22 -6.32 6.61
C ARG A 39 -13.46 -5.12 7.20
N ASN A 40 -13.40 -5.06 8.53
CA ASN A 40 -12.57 -4.09 9.24
C ASN A 40 -11.15 -4.66 9.35
N ILE A 41 -10.14 -3.88 8.94
CA ILE A 41 -8.73 -4.26 9.02
C ILE A 41 -8.04 -3.25 9.93
N TYR A 42 -7.65 -3.70 11.11
CA TYR A 42 -6.89 -2.90 12.06
C TYR A 42 -5.40 -2.93 11.66
N ILE A 43 -4.69 -1.81 11.85
CA ILE A 43 -3.31 -1.60 11.36
C ILE A 43 -2.30 -2.59 11.99
N ASP A 44 -2.67 -3.18 13.12
CA ASP A 44 -1.93 -4.22 13.83
C ASP A 44 -1.98 -5.60 13.14
N SER A 45 -2.78 -5.77 12.08
CA SER A 45 -2.90 -7.01 11.32
C SER A 45 -3.16 -6.72 9.83
N PHE A 46 -2.09 -6.70 9.02
CA PHE A 46 -2.20 -6.68 7.55
C PHE A 46 -2.60 -8.03 6.95
N TYR A 47 -3.02 -9.00 7.77
CA TYR A 47 -3.48 -10.29 7.30
C TYR A 47 -4.81 -10.17 6.54
N GLY A 48 -4.70 -9.86 5.25
CA GLY A 48 -5.82 -9.75 4.34
C GLY A 48 -5.41 -9.52 2.89
N TYR A 49 -5.70 -10.51 2.06
CA TYR A 49 -5.81 -10.46 0.58
C TYR A 49 -6.34 -9.13 -0.02
N PRO A 50 -7.34 -8.43 0.56
CA PRO A 50 -7.89 -7.24 -0.09
C PRO A 50 -6.97 -6.03 -0.17
N PHE A 51 -5.89 -5.95 0.62
CA PHE A 51 -4.94 -4.84 0.46
C PHE A 51 -4.00 -5.04 -0.73
N TYR A 52 -3.66 -6.30 -1.02
CA TYR A 52 -2.77 -6.64 -2.10
C TYR A 52 -3.39 -6.42 -3.48
N ILE A 53 -4.72 -6.54 -3.58
CA ILE A 53 -5.49 -6.27 -4.80
C ILE A 53 -5.33 -4.84 -5.32
N ILE A 54 -4.98 -3.90 -4.43
CA ILE A 54 -4.69 -2.51 -4.80
C ILE A 54 -3.52 -2.45 -5.79
N PHE A 55 -2.55 -3.35 -5.63
CA PHE A 55 -1.38 -3.41 -6.50
C PHE A 55 -1.66 -4.05 -7.87
N GLU A 56 -2.77 -4.77 -8.05
CA GLU A 56 -3.17 -5.22 -9.40
C GLU A 56 -3.78 -4.07 -10.21
N HIS A 57 -4.22 -3.00 -9.54
CA HIS A 57 -4.91 -1.85 -10.14
C HIS A 57 -4.14 -0.54 -9.99
N ILE A 58 -2.81 -0.61 -9.91
CA ILE A 58 -1.88 0.51 -9.68
C ILE A 58 -2.23 1.75 -10.50
N GLU A 59 -2.54 1.61 -11.79
CA GLU A 59 -2.89 2.74 -12.67
C GLU A 59 -4.07 3.57 -12.14
N ILE A 60 -5.16 2.89 -11.77
CA ILE A 60 -6.39 3.52 -11.30
C ILE A 60 -6.15 4.09 -9.90
N ILE A 61 -5.50 3.30 -9.03
CA ILE A 61 -5.30 3.68 -7.63
C ILE A 61 -4.35 4.86 -7.49
N CYS A 62 -3.21 4.85 -8.17
CA CYS A 62 -2.27 5.94 -8.10
C CYS A 62 -2.90 7.26 -8.56
N LYS A 63 -3.78 7.22 -9.57
CA LYS A 63 -4.54 8.39 -10.00
C LYS A 63 -5.48 8.90 -8.90
N GLN A 64 -6.25 8.02 -8.28
CA GLN A 64 -7.16 8.38 -7.19
C GLN A 64 -6.41 8.92 -5.96
N LEU A 65 -5.35 8.25 -5.53
CA LEU A 65 -4.52 8.67 -4.41
C LEU A 65 -3.87 10.03 -4.67
N THR A 66 -3.31 10.24 -5.86
CA THR A 66 -2.73 11.54 -6.25
C THR A 66 -3.77 12.65 -6.20
N MET A 67 -4.98 12.39 -6.71
CA MET A 67 -6.09 13.34 -6.63
C MET A 67 -6.48 13.66 -5.18
N LEU A 68 -6.55 12.65 -4.30
CA LEU A 68 -6.88 12.83 -2.88
C LEU A 68 -5.79 13.63 -2.15
N ILE A 69 -4.52 13.27 -2.37
CA ILE A 69 -3.34 13.96 -1.82
C ILE A 69 -3.37 15.44 -2.20
N SER A 70 -3.59 15.73 -3.49
CA SER A 70 -3.67 17.10 -4.00
C SER A 70 -4.87 17.85 -3.42
N LYS A 71 -6.07 17.24 -3.43
CA LYS A 71 -7.32 17.87 -2.98
C LYS A 71 -7.30 18.23 -1.49
N TYR A 72 -6.71 17.38 -0.66
CA TYR A 72 -6.75 17.53 0.80
C TYR A 72 -5.41 17.93 1.41
N SER A 73 -4.37 18.16 0.60
CA SER A 73 -3.03 18.55 1.05
C SER A 73 -2.46 17.63 2.14
N ILE A 74 -2.57 16.32 1.92
CA ILE A 74 -2.19 15.25 2.86
C ILE A 74 -1.02 14.46 2.30
N VAL A 75 -0.18 13.86 3.15
CA VAL A 75 0.89 12.98 2.67
C VAL A 75 0.38 11.56 2.48
N LEU A 76 1.00 10.81 1.55
CA LEU A 76 0.60 9.44 1.26
C LEU A 76 0.67 8.55 2.51
N SER A 77 1.67 8.73 3.36
CA SER A 77 1.85 7.96 4.61
C SER A 77 0.70 8.14 5.61
N ASP A 78 -0.02 9.27 5.56
CA ASP A 78 -1.18 9.51 6.43
C ASP A 78 -2.39 8.66 6.04
N ILE A 79 -2.40 8.15 4.81
CA ILE A 79 -3.55 7.46 4.23
C ILE A 79 -3.18 6.14 3.59
N PHE A 80 -1.91 5.74 3.58
CA PHE A 80 -1.47 4.53 2.93
C PHE A 80 -0.23 3.95 3.62
N PRO A 81 -0.35 2.77 4.27
CA PRO A 81 0.68 2.22 5.14
C PRO A 81 1.69 1.40 4.33
N ILE A 82 2.25 2.01 3.28
CA ILE A 82 3.12 1.33 2.32
C ILE A 82 4.31 0.64 2.99
N GLU A 83 4.93 1.27 3.99
CA GLU A 83 6.11 0.71 4.67
C GLU A 83 5.78 -0.58 5.43
N LEU A 84 4.64 -0.60 6.12
CA LEU A 84 4.15 -1.80 6.83
C LEU A 84 3.82 -2.92 5.84
N MET A 85 3.23 -2.58 4.70
CA MET A 85 2.92 -3.54 3.65
C MET A 85 4.18 -4.13 3.00
N VAL A 86 5.19 -3.30 2.73
CA VAL A 86 6.49 -3.77 2.21
C VAL A 86 7.16 -4.70 3.21
N LYS A 87 7.14 -4.34 4.50
CA LYS A 87 7.68 -5.20 5.57
C LYS A 87 7.00 -6.56 5.60
N ASP A 88 5.67 -6.60 5.59
CA ASP A 88 4.92 -7.86 5.60
C ASP A 88 5.26 -8.74 4.39
N MET A 89 5.35 -8.15 3.19
CA MET A 89 5.70 -8.91 1.99
C MET A 89 7.13 -9.45 2.03
N VAL A 90 8.07 -8.71 2.62
CA VAL A 90 9.44 -9.16 2.80
C VAL A 90 9.51 -10.29 3.83
N ASP A 91 8.91 -10.10 5.00
CA ASP A 91 8.92 -11.05 6.11
C ASP A 91 8.27 -12.39 5.71
N HIS A 92 7.20 -12.34 4.91
CA HIS A 92 6.46 -13.52 4.44
C HIS A 92 6.83 -13.97 3.01
N GLN A 93 7.92 -13.43 2.44
CA GLN A 93 8.45 -13.81 1.11
C GLN A 93 7.42 -13.77 -0.03
N GLN A 94 6.53 -12.78 -0.03
CA GLN A 94 5.44 -12.62 -0.99
C GLN A 94 5.93 -11.98 -2.30
N GLY A 95 6.75 -12.70 -3.07
CA GLY A 95 7.46 -12.14 -4.23
C GLY A 95 6.57 -11.49 -5.31
N TYR A 96 5.44 -12.11 -5.66
CA TYR A 96 4.51 -11.53 -6.64
C TYR A 96 3.95 -10.18 -6.15
N TRP A 97 3.49 -10.12 -4.91
CA TRP A 97 2.94 -8.90 -4.33
C TRP A 97 4.00 -7.82 -4.13
N LEU A 98 5.21 -8.22 -3.76
CA LEU A 98 6.34 -7.30 -3.64
C LEU A 98 6.71 -6.67 -4.99
N ASP A 99 6.67 -7.44 -6.08
CA ASP A 99 6.94 -6.92 -7.43
C ASP A 99 5.97 -5.80 -7.82
N LEU A 100 4.67 -6.03 -7.61
CA LEU A 100 3.64 -5.03 -7.86
C LEU A 100 3.73 -3.85 -6.89
N CYS A 101 4.03 -4.11 -5.61
CA CYS A 101 4.24 -3.06 -4.61
C CYS A 101 5.39 -2.12 -5.00
N ILE A 102 6.47 -2.65 -5.60
CA ILE A 102 7.58 -1.83 -6.12
C ILE A 102 7.11 -0.94 -7.28
N ASP A 103 6.27 -1.45 -8.19
CA ASP A 103 5.70 -0.63 -9.26
C ASP A 103 4.85 0.51 -8.69
N PHE A 104 4.08 0.24 -7.64
CA PHE A 104 3.34 1.28 -6.92
C PHE A 104 4.26 2.34 -6.31
N ILE A 105 5.34 1.92 -5.62
CA ILE A 105 6.31 2.83 -5.00
C ILE A 105 6.94 3.75 -6.03
N ILE A 106 7.36 3.20 -7.16
CA ILE A 106 7.94 3.97 -8.28
C ILE A 106 6.90 4.96 -8.83
N LYS A 107 5.68 4.49 -9.07
CA LYS A 107 4.63 5.31 -9.70
C LYS A 107 4.15 6.46 -8.80
N MET A 108 4.05 6.21 -7.49
CA MET A 108 3.71 7.24 -6.50
C MET A 108 4.92 8.09 -6.07
N ASN A 109 6.13 7.76 -6.54
CA ASN A 109 7.38 8.36 -6.12
C ASN A 109 7.51 8.46 -4.58
N CYS A 110 7.22 7.36 -3.89
CA CYS A 110 7.09 7.34 -2.43
C CYS A 110 8.17 6.51 -1.71
N LEU A 111 9.29 6.23 -2.38
CA LEU A 111 10.42 5.56 -1.76
C LEU A 111 11.05 6.45 -0.66
N ASN A 112 11.04 5.96 0.57
CA ASN A 112 11.69 6.60 1.72
C ASN A 112 12.78 5.68 2.30
N GLU A 113 13.52 6.18 3.29
CA GLU A 113 14.60 5.42 3.95
C GLU A 113 14.11 4.14 4.64
N GLY A 114 12.93 4.16 5.27
CA GLY A 114 12.34 2.98 5.92
C GLY A 114 12.08 1.85 4.93
N ILE A 115 11.40 2.16 3.82
CA ILE A 115 11.15 1.24 2.71
C ILE A 115 12.46 0.73 2.11
N ALA A 116 13.42 1.63 1.88
CA ALA A 116 14.72 1.25 1.32
C ALA A 116 15.45 0.25 2.24
N ASN A 117 15.45 0.49 3.56
CA ASN A 117 16.07 -0.40 4.53
C ASN A 117 15.42 -1.79 4.53
N ILE A 118 14.08 -1.86 4.58
CA ILE A 118 13.33 -3.13 4.50
C ILE A 118 13.68 -3.89 3.23
N LEU A 119 13.71 -3.21 2.08
CA LEU A 119 14.01 -3.85 0.81
C LEU A 119 15.47 -4.29 0.69
N THR A 120 16.41 -3.62 1.36
CA THR A 120 17.81 -4.05 1.41
C THR A 120 17.98 -5.37 2.19
N GLU A 121 17.09 -5.67 3.17
CA GLU A 121 17.09 -6.97 3.86
C GLU A 121 16.90 -8.15 2.90
N THR A 122 16.19 -7.94 1.77
CA THR A 122 15.99 -8.97 0.73
C THR A 122 17.31 -9.47 0.11
N LYS A 123 18.39 -8.69 0.17
CA LYS A 123 19.74 -9.07 -0.30
C LYS A 123 20.27 -10.33 0.38
N TYR A 124 19.91 -10.53 1.64
CA TYR A 124 20.37 -11.66 2.45
C TYR A 124 19.45 -12.89 2.30
N ASN A 125 18.22 -12.71 1.81
CA ASN A 125 17.22 -13.77 1.60
C ASN A 125 17.21 -14.29 0.15
N LYS A 126 18.22 -15.10 -0.21
CA LYS A 126 18.36 -15.66 -1.58
C LYS A 126 17.27 -16.65 -2.01
N LYS A 127 16.53 -17.25 -1.07
CA LYS A 127 15.55 -18.33 -1.36
C LYS A 127 14.13 -17.86 -1.68
N GLY A 128 13.71 -16.69 -1.19
CA GLY A 128 12.30 -16.25 -1.25
C GLY A 128 11.91 -15.44 -2.49
N PHE A 129 12.86 -14.78 -3.16
CA PHE A 129 12.59 -13.87 -4.27
C PHE A 129 13.37 -14.27 -5.52
N ASP A 130 12.76 -14.17 -6.70
CA ASP A 130 13.45 -14.48 -7.95
C ASP A 130 14.50 -13.41 -8.33
N GLN A 131 15.33 -13.72 -9.33
CA GLN A 131 16.39 -12.82 -9.78
C GLN A 131 15.85 -11.52 -10.41
N LYS A 132 14.69 -11.57 -11.07
CA LYS A 132 14.09 -10.41 -11.74
C LYS A 132 13.65 -9.38 -10.71
N LEU A 133 12.96 -9.82 -9.67
CA LEU A 133 12.51 -9.01 -8.55
C LEU A 133 13.68 -8.40 -7.78
N ARG A 134 14.71 -9.21 -7.43
CA ARG A 134 15.92 -8.70 -6.77
C ARG A 134 16.63 -7.63 -7.59
N ASN A 135 16.71 -7.80 -8.91
CA ASN A 135 17.29 -6.81 -9.81
C ASN A 135 16.47 -5.51 -9.83
N LYS A 136 15.14 -5.61 -9.80
CA LYS A 136 14.22 -4.46 -9.74
C LYS A 136 14.42 -3.68 -8.44
N ILE A 137 14.43 -4.36 -7.30
CA ILE A 137 14.72 -3.79 -5.97
C ILE A 137 16.05 -3.05 -5.99
N ARG A 138 17.12 -3.74 -6.41
CA ARG A 138 18.47 -3.15 -6.47
C ARG A 138 18.52 -1.89 -7.32
N LYS A 139 17.89 -1.92 -8.51
CA LYS A 139 17.84 -0.74 -9.40
C LYS A 139 17.12 0.42 -8.71
N MET A 140 15.97 0.17 -8.11
CA MET A 140 15.19 1.21 -7.44
C MET A 140 15.99 1.87 -6.30
N ILE A 141 16.65 1.08 -5.45
CA ILE A 141 17.44 1.59 -4.32
C ILE A 141 18.63 2.42 -4.81
N LEU A 142 19.41 1.88 -5.77
CA LEU A 142 20.60 2.57 -6.29
C LEU A 142 20.26 3.85 -7.06
N LEU A 143 19.20 3.86 -7.86
CA LEU A 143 18.77 5.05 -8.60
C LEU A 143 18.33 6.21 -7.69
N ASN A 144 17.94 5.89 -6.45
CA ASN A 144 17.52 6.88 -5.46
C ASN A 144 18.60 7.17 -4.41
N ASN A 145 19.86 6.80 -4.68
CA ASN A 145 21.04 7.06 -3.83
C ASN A 145 20.98 6.43 -2.42
N TYR A 146 20.14 5.40 -2.22
CA TYR A 146 20.14 4.64 -0.98
C TYR A 146 21.24 3.56 -0.99
N LYS A 147 21.72 3.18 0.19
CA LYS A 147 22.71 2.11 0.36
C LYS A 147 22.05 0.74 0.13
N TYR A 148 22.67 -0.11 -0.69
CA TYR A 148 22.21 -1.47 -1.02
C TYR A 148 23.23 -2.57 -0.69
#